data_AF-A0A9P0FK74-F1
#
_entry.id   AF-A0A9P0FK74-F1
#
_cell.length_a   1.000
_cell.length_b   1.000
_cell.length_c   1.000
_cell.angle_alpha   90.00
_cell.angle_beta   90.00
_cell.angle_gamma   90.00
#
_symmetry.space_group_name_H-M   'P 1'
#
loop_
_entity.id
_entity.type
_entity.pdbx_description
1 polymer ?
#
loop_
_entity_poly.entity_id
_entity_poly.type
_entity_poly.pdbx_seq_one_letter_code
_entity_poly.pdbx_strand_id
1 'polypeptide(L)'
;MAWISSHPVHNTFASLCVKNGDTFKVNNDCLAILEEILRKLDNEDCSLRTFRRAIGFGQNIRKNLIPLLLHVKDDAKITDATKIIDTTIKILVNLTIPVECLLSIDSMSRSDVGKHTIFELNKLLTTSKAAFIDSKSTKAVVDHMKYLVENYSQLDLEQCDSINNCLLLLRNILHVPEAKTTVSNSSMQNQIIWNLFTQSIDKIIIYLMSCPQKVKHKFLRLTQRAISV
;
A
#
# COMPACT_ATOMS: atom_id res chain seq x y z
N MET A 1 0.01 -36.61 -1.95
CA MET A 1 0.34 -35.28 -1.39
C MET A 1 1.06 -34.44 -2.44
N ALA A 2 0.32 -33.90 -3.42
CA ALA A 2 0.88 -33.23 -4.60
C ALA A 2 0.05 -32.00 -5.01
N TRP A 3 -0.28 -31.14 -4.05
CA TRP A 3 -1.08 -29.91 -4.28
C TRP A 3 -0.34 -28.64 -3.87
N ILE A 4 0.98 -28.69 -3.75
CA ILE A 4 1.81 -27.47 -3.70
C ILE A 4 2.17 -27.12 -5.15
N SER A 5 1.15 -26.88 -5.97
CA SER A 5 1.37 -26.20 -7.24
C SER A 5 1.78 -24.77 -6.89
N SER A 6 2.98 -24.38 -7.33
CA SER A 6 3.48 -23.01 -7.28
C SER A 6 2.36 -22.03 -7.62
N HIS A 7 1.91 -21.25 -6.64
CA HIS A 7 0.87 -20.25 -6.89
C HIS A 7 1.43 -19.23 -7.89
N PRO A 8 0.74 -18.94 -9.00
CA PRO A 8 1.21 -17.99 -10.02
C PRO A 8 1.61 -16.63 -9.44
N VAL A 9 0.94 -16.23 -8.35
CA VAL A 9 1.22 -15.03 -7.57
C VAL A 9 2.67 -14.96 -7.08
N HIS A 10 3.21 -16.06 -6.53
CA HIS A 10 4.57 -16.06 -5.97
C HIS A 10 5.61 -15.76 -7.05
N ASN A 11 5.46 -16.36 -8.23
CA ASN A 11 6.37 -16.15 -9.35
C ASN A 11 6.28 -14.72 -9.89
N THR A 12 5.06 -14.14 -9.98
CA THR A 12 4.89 -12.74 -10.42
C THR A 12 5.61 -11.76 -9.48
N PHE A 13 5.46 -11.90 -8.16
CA PHE A 13 6.09 -10.98 -7.21
C PHE A 13 7.60 -11.20 -7.06
N ALA A 14 8.08 -12.44 -7.19
CA ALA A 14 9.51 -12.73 -7.20
C ALA A 14 10.22 -12.12 -8.42
N SER A 15 9.50 -11.94 -9.54
CA SER A 15 10.05 -11.31 -10.75
C SER A 15 10.19 -9.78 -10.67
N LEU A 16 9.69 -9.11 -9.63
CA LEU A 16 9.79 -7.64 -9.49
C LEU A 16 11.25 -7.19 -9.30
N CYS A 17 12.03 -7.98 -8.58
CA CYS A 17 13.43 -7.67 -8.26
C CYS A 17 14.24 -8.92 -8.01
N VAL A 18 15.53 -8.86 -8.34
CA VAL A 18 16.50 -9.91 -8.00
C VAL A 18 17.39 -9.37 -6.89
N LYS A 19 17.43 -10.09 -5.75
CA LYS A 19 18.37 -9.82 -4.67
C LYS A 19 19.53 -10.80 -4.76
N ASN A 20 20.71 -10.31 -5.13
CA ASN A 20 21.95 -11.08 -5.17
C ASN A 20 22.88 -10.56 -4.07
N GLY A 21 22.85 -11.21 -2.89
CA GLY A 21 23.58 -10.74 -1.71
C GLY A 21 23.08 -9.35 -1.28
N ASP A 22 23.99 -8.37 -1.31
CA ASP A 22 23.69 -6.96 -0.99
C ASP A 22 23.20 -6.15 -2.20
N THR A 23 23.25 -6.72 -3.41
CA THR A 23 22.80 -6.03 -4.61
C THR A 23 21.31 -6.26 -4.86
N PHE A 24 20.56 -5.17 -4.96
CA PHE A 24 19.15 -5.18 -5.33
C PHE A 24 18.99 -4.65 -6.75
N LYS A 25 18.56 -5.51 -7.67
CA LYS A 25 18.33 -5.15 -9.07
C LYS A 25 16.84 -5.20 -9.38
N VAL A 26 16.29 -4.06 -9.78
CA VAL A 26 14.92 -3.94 -10.29
C VAL A 26 14.85 -4.61 -11.66
N ASN A 27 13.80 -5.38 -11.91
CA ASN A 27 13.58 -5.97 -13.23
C ASN A 27 13.26 -4.86 -14.25
N ASN A 28 13.75 -4.98 -15.49
CA ASN A 28 13.43 -4.06 -16.57
C ASN A 28 11.91 -4.00 -16.83
N ASP A 29 11.20 -5.12 -16.64
CA ASP A 29 9.76 -5.21 -16.82
C ASP A 29 8.98 -4.91 -15.53
N CYS A 30 9.63 -4.35 -14.49
CA CYS A 30 9.01 -4.16 -13.18
C CYS A 30 7.71 -3.36 -13.25
N LEU A 31 7.68 -2.26 -14.01
CA LEU A 31 6.47 -1.45 -14.15
C LEU A 31 5.31 -2.25 -14.77
N ALA A 32 5.57 -2.96 -15.88
CA ALA A 32 4.56 -3.78 -16.54
C ALA A 32 4.03 -4.91 -15.63
N ILE A 33 4.91 -5.53 -14.83
CA ILE A 33 4.51 -6.54 -13.85
C ILE A 33 3.62 -5.94 -12.77
N LEU A 34 3.94 -4.74 -12.26
CA LEU A 34 3.12 -4.05 -11.27
C LEU A 34 1.75 -3.66 -11.84
N GLU A 35 1.69 -3.16 -13.07
CA GLU A 35 0.43 -2.84 -13.76
C GLU A 35 -0.44 -4.08 -13.94
N GLU A 36 0.15 -5.23 -14.27
CA GLU A 36 -0.56 -6.51 -14.34
C GLU A 36 -1.06 -6.98 -12.97
N ILE A 37 -0.29 -6.79 -11.89
CA ILE A 37 -0.75 -7.06 -10.52
C ILE A 37 -1.96 -6.19 -10.18
N LEU A 38 -1.90 -4.89 -10.49
CA LEU A 38 -3.00 -3.96 -10.23
C LEU A 38 -4.24 -4.37 -11.02
N ARG A 39 -4.09 -4.69 -12.31
CA ARG A 39 -5.19 -5.20 -13.15
C ARG A 39 -5.81 -6.47 -12.58
N LYS A 40 -5.03 -7.39 -12.03
CA LYS A 40 -5.54 -8.61 -11.38
C LYS A 40 -6.28 -8.32 -10.07
N LEU A 41 -5.89 -7.29 -9.32
CA LEU A 41 -6.63 -6.83 -8.15
C LEU A 41 -7.97 -6.22 -8.53
N ASP A 42 -8.01 -5.41 -9.60
CA ASP A 42 -9.24 -4.76 -10.05
C ASP A 42 -10.27 -5.73 -10.65
N ASN A 43 -9.79 -6.84 -11.24
CA ASN A 43 -10.63 -7.85 -11.88
C ASN A 43 -10.76 -9.15 -11.07
N GLU A 44 -10.40 -9.15 -9.78
CA GLU A 44 -10.52 -10.34 -8.95
C GLU A 44 -11.97 -10.74 -8.70
N ASP A 45 -12.21 -12.01 -8.36
CA ASP A 45 -13.51 -12.47 -7.89
C ASP A 45 -13.93 -11.69 -6.63
N CYS A 46 -15.01 -10.93 -6.73
CA CYS A 46 -15.46 -10.06 -5.65
C CYS A 46 -16.08 -10.80 -4.45
N SER A 47 -16.47 -12.07 -4.64
CA SER A 47 -17.06 -12.92 -3.60
C SER A 47 -16.01 -13.66 -2.77
N LEU A 48 -14.94 -14.14 -3.43
CA LEU A 48 -13.91 -14.95 -2.81
C LEU A 48 -12.61 -14.19 -2.54
N ARG A 49 -12.39 -13.07 -3.23
CA ARG A 49 -11.21 -12.19 -3.10
C ARG A 49 -9.90 -12.98 -3.19
N THR A 50 -9.85 -13.96 -4.09
CA THR A 50 -8.80 -14.99 -4.14
C THR A 50 -7.42 -14.43 -4.38
N PHE A 51 -7.31 -13.41 -5.25
CA PHE A 51 -6.02 -12.84 -5.63
C PHE A 51 -5.38 -12.08 -4.45
N ARG A 52 -6.11 -11.17 -3.80
CA ARG A 52 -5.58 -10.48 -2.61
C ARG A 52 -5.28 -11.43 -1.45
N ARG A 53 -6.08 -12.49 -1.26
CA ARG A 53 -5.81 -13.52 -0.24
C ARG A 53 -4.53 -14.27 -0.53
N ALA A 54 -4.27 -14.63 -1.78
CA ALA A 54 -3.03 -15.27 -2.18
C ALA A 54 -1.80 -14.37 -1.94
N ILE A 55 -1.92 -13.05 -2.20
CA ILE A 55 -0.90 -12.05 -1.88
C ILE A 55 -0.63 -12.00 -0.37
N GLY A 56 -1.69 -12.01 0.45
CA GLY A 56 -1.59 -12.05 1.91
C GLY A 56 -0.93 -13.33 2.42
N PHE A 57 -1.31 -14.48 1.88
CA PHE A 57 -0.71 -15.77 2.19
C PHE A 57 0.79 -15.80 1.87
N GLY A 58 1.19 -15.25 0.71
CA GLY A 58 2.58 -15.14 0.29
C GLY A 58 3.42 -14.13 1.11
N GLN A 59 2.76 -13.26 1.89
CA GLN A 59 3.37 -12.10 2.56
C GLN A 59 4.06 -11.15 1.59
N ASN A 60 3.50 -10.99 0.39
CA ASN A 60 4.17 -10.28 -0.70
C ASN A 60 4.33 -8.77 -0.44
N ILE A 61 3.54 -8.17 0.45
CA ILE A 61 3.76 -6.79 0.89
C ILE A 61 5.14 -6.66 1.55
N ARG A 62 5.40 -7.47 2.59
CA ARG A 62 6.66 -7.42 3.34
C ARG A 62 7.84 -7.91 2.52
N LYS A 63 7.65 -8.97 1.72
CA LYS A 63 8.73 -9.65 1.00
C LYS A 63 9.11 -8.99 -0.33
N ASN A 64 8.19 -8.25 -0.96
CA ASN A 64 8.40 -7.75 -2.32
C ASN A 64 8.08 -6.26 -2.43
N LEU A 65 6.87 -5.81 -2.06
CA LEU A 65 6.45 -4.43 -2.29
C LEU A 65 7.18 -3.41 -1.39
N ILE A 66 7.34 -3.70 -0.11
CA ILE A 66 8.12 -2.84 0.80
C ILE A 66 9.59 -2.75 0.36
N PRO A 67 10.31 -3.87 0.11
CA PRO A 67 11.65 -3.80 -0.44
C PRO A 67 11.74 -2.98 -1.73
N LEU A 68 10.76 -3.07 -2.63
CA LEU A 68 10.74 -2.27 -3.85
C LEU A 68 10.69 -0.76 -3.55
N LEU A 69 9.81 -0.32 -2.64
CA LEU A 69 9.76 1.09 -2.17
C LEU A 69 11.05 1.56 -1.48
N LEU A 70 11.77 0.65 -0.82
CA LEU A 70 13.02 1.00 -0.14
C LEU A 70 14.17 1.22 -1.11
N HIS A 71 14.22 0.47 -2.22
CA HIS A 71 15.35 0.49 -3.15
C HIS A 71 15.10 1.34 -4.41
N VAL A 72 13.85 1.51 -4.84
CA VAL A 72 13.51 2.46 -5.89
C VAL A 72 13.38 3.84 -5.26
N LYS A 73 14.16 4.80 -5.76
CA LYS A 73 14.10 6.21 -5.37
C LYS A 73 13.79 7.04 -6.60
N ASP A 74 13.04 8.11 -6.43
CA ASP A 74 12.65 9.00 -7.51
C ASP A 74 13.84 9.61 -8.26
N ASP A 75 14.94 9.88 -7.55
CA ASP A 75 16.20 10.42 -8.08
C ASP A 75 17.17 9.35 -8.60
N ALA A 76 16.78 8.07 -8.56
CA ALA A 76 17.62 6.98 -9.03
C ALA A 76 17.75 6.99 -10.56
N LYS A 77 18.88 6.50 -11.07
CA LYS A 77 19.10 6.24 -12.52
C LYS A 77 18.29 5.03 -13.04
N ILE A 78 17.12 4.79 -12.49
CA ILE A 78 16.19 3.72 -12.88
C ILE A 78 15.15 4.35 -13.80
N THR A 79 14.96 3.77 -14.98
CA THR A 79 13.90 4.20 -15.90
C THR A 79 12.53 4.04 -15.24
N ASP A 80 11.69 5.06 -15.35
CA ASP A 80 10.32 5.10 -14.78
C ASP A 80 10.24 4.93 -13.25
N ALA A 81 11.29 5.30 -12.49
CA ALA A 81 11.34 5.15 -11.04
C ALA A 81 10.10 5.69 -10.30
N THR A 82 9.69 6.93 -10.59
CA THR A 82 8.49 7.55 -10.01
C THR A 82 7.22 6.74 -10.32
N LYS A 83 7.04 6.25 -11.56
CA LYS A 83 5.88 5.42 -11.92
C LYS A 83 5.90 4.06 -11.23
N ILE A 84 7.08 3.47 -11.03
CA ILE A 84 7.23 2.21 -10.27
C ILE A 84 6.78 2.44 -8.81
N ILE A 85 7.20 3.54 -8.19
CA ILE A 85 6.78 3.91 -6.85
C ILE A 85 5.26 4.16 -6.81
N ASP A 86 4.72 4.97 -7.73
CA ASP A 86 3.30 5.27 -7.83
C ASP A 86 2.44 4.02 -7.96
N THR A 87 2.79 3.11 -8.87
CA THR A 87 2.05 1.87 -9.08
C THR A 87 2.17 0.93 -7.88
N THR A 88 3.33 0.90 -7.23
CA THR A 88 3.52 0.15 -5.98
C THR A 88 2.62 0.69 -4.87
N ILE A 89 2.54 2.01 -4.70
CA ILE A 89 1.66 2.67 -3.73
C ILE A 89 0.19 2.38 -4.07
N LYS A 90 -0.22 2.45 -5.34
CA LYS A 90 -1.60 2.10 -5.77
C LYS A 90 -1.97 0.65 -5.42
N ILE A 91 -1.05 -0.30 -5.61
CA ILE A 91 -1.26 -1.69 -5.19
C ILE A 91 -1.43 -1.77 -3.66
N LEU A 92 -0.57 -1.10 -2.89
CA LEU A 92 -0.68 -1.09 -1.43
C LEU A 92 -1.98 -0.43 -0.94
N VAL A 93 -2.44 0.65 -1.59
CA VAL A 93 -3.74 1.26 -1.33
C VAL A 93 -4.86 0.24 -1.55
N ASN A 94 -4.87 -0.48 -2.68
CA ASN A 94 -5.90 -1.48 -2.99
C ASN A 94 -5.89 -2.66 -2.00
N LEU A 95 -4.71 -3.14 -1.61
CA LEU A 95 -4.55 -4.21 -0.62
C LEU A 95 -4.92 -3.81 0.81
N THR A 96 -4.95 -2.51 1.10
CA THR A 96 -5.27 -1.95 2.43
C THR A 96 -6.68 -1.38 2.54
N ILE A 97 -7.56 -1.64 1.55
CA ILE A 97 -8.98 -1.32 1.64
C ILE A 97 -9.60 -2.06 2.84
N PRO A 98 -10.36 -1.38 3.72
CA PRO A 98 -11.06 -2.03 4.83
C PRO A 98 -11.96 -3.16 4.36
N VAL A 99 -12.06 -4.23 5.14
CA VAL A 99 -12.75 -5.47 4.73
C VAL A 99 -14.24 -5.25 4.45
N GLU A 100 -14.86 -4.35 5.20
CA GLU A 100 -16.26 -3.92 5.06
C GLU A 100 -16.54 -3.20 3.74
N CYS A 101 -15.53 -2.61 3.10
CA CYS A 101 -15.65 -2.03 1.77
C CYS A 101 -15.49 -3.08 0.65
N LEU A 102 -15.04 -4.29 0.98
CA LEU A 102 -14.82 -5.37 0.01
C LEU A 102 -15.95 -6.38 -0.01
N LEU A 103 -16.62 -6.58 1.13
CA LEU A 103 -17.56 -7.68 1.37
C LEU A 103 -18.68 -7.26 2.33
N SER A 104 -19.88 -7.79 2.11
CA SER A 104 -20.95 -7.76 3.11
C SER A 104 -20.59 -8.69 4.28
N ILE A 105 -20.15 -8.11 5.40
CA ILE A 105 -19.71 -8.88 6.59
C ILE A 105 -20.81 -9.77 7.13
N ASP A 106 -22.05 -9.27 7.19
CA ASP A 106 -23.20 -10.02 7.70
C ASP A 106 -23.53 -11.24 6.84
N SER A 107 -23.44 -11.11 5.52
CA SER A 107 -23.72 -12.20 4.59
C SER A 107 -22.60 -13.25 4.64
N MET A 108 -21.34 -12.80 4.62
CA MET A 108 -20.17 -13.68 4.60
C MET A 108 -20.01 -14.44 5.92
N SER A 109 -20.40 -13.85 7.05
CA SER A 109 -20.30 -14.49 8.37
C SER A 109 -21.25 -15.68 8.58
N ARG A 110 -22.19 -15.92 7.65
CA ARG A 110 -23.14 -17.05 7.72
C ARG A 110 -22.56 -18.38 7.24
N SER A 111 -21.42 -18.36 6.55
CA SER A 111 -20.75 -19.57 6.06
C SER A 111 -19.31 -19.66 6.57
N ASP A 112 -18.79 -20.87 6.71
CA ASP A 112 -17.41 -21.06 7.18
C ASP A 112 -16.38 -20.55 6.16
N VAL A 113 -16.67 -20.70 4.86
CA VAL A 113 -15.85 -20.14 3.78
C VAL A 113 -15.81 -18.62 3.87
N GLY A 114 -16.95 -17.97 4.12
CA GLY A 114 -17.01 -16.52 4.24
C GLY A 114 -16.33 -15.99 5.50
N LYS A 115 -16.50 -16.65 6.66
CA LYS A 115 -15.74 -16.35 7.89
C LYS A 115 -14.23 -16.46 7.67
N HIS A 116 -13.79 -17.53 7.00
CA HIS A 116 -12.38 -17.73 6.70
C HIS A 116 -11.84 -16.65 5.75
N THR A 117 -12.63 -16.26 4.76
CA THR A 117 -12.32 -15.16 3.84
C THR A 117 -12.14 -13.84 4.59
N ILE A 118 -13.09 -13.48 5.47
CA ILE A 118 -12.98 -12.29 6.33
C ILE A 118 -11.72 -12.35 7.20
N PHE A 119 -11.42 -13.50 7.80
CA PHE A 119 -10.24 -13.67 8.63
C PHE A 119 -8.93 -13.44 7.85
N GLU A 120 -8.79 -14.02 6.67
CA GLU A 120 -7.59 -13.87 5.85
C GLU A 120 -7.39 -12.43 5.35
N LEU A 121 -8.48 -11.74 5.01
CA LEU A 121 -8.43 -10.32 4.64
C LEU A 121 -8.02 -9.44 5.81
N ASN A 122 -8.59 -9.64 7.00
CA ASN A 122 -8.15 -8.92 8.19
C ASN A 122 -6.68 -9.23 8.52
N LYS A 123 -6.24 -10.48 8.37
CA LYS A 123 -4.83 -10.85 8.55
C LYS A 123 -3.93 -10.14 7.54
N LEU A 124 -4.32 -10.01 6.28
CA LEU A 124 -3.63 -9.19 5.28
C LEU A 124 -3.50 -7.74 5.77
N LEU A 125 -4.58 -7.11 6.26
CA LEU A 125 -4.56 -5.75 6.79
C LEU A 125 -3.61 -5.61 7.99
N THR A 126 -3.72 -6.47 9.01
CA THR A 126 -2.87 -6.41 10.20
C THR A 126 -1.39 -6.63 9.87
N THR A 127 -1.08 -7.58 8.98
CA THR A 127 0.31 -7.81 8.55
C THR A 127 0.84 -6.68 7.67
N SER A 128 -0.03 -6.00 6.91
CA SER A 128 0.33 -4.77 6.20
C SER A 128 0.69 -3.67 7.17
N LYS A 129 -0.15 -3.42 8.20
CA LYS A 129 0.14 -2.44 9.26
C LYS A 129 1.48 -2.74 9.94
N ALA A 130 1.75 -4.01 10.25
CA ALA A 130 3.01 -4.44 10.86
C ALA A 130 4.24 -4.10 10.00
N ALA A 131 4.12 -4.17 8.67
CA ALA A 131 5.20 -3.80 7.76
C ALA A 131 5.53 -2.30 7.76
N PHE A 132 4.60 -1.44 8.19
CA PHE A 132 4.78 0.01 8.32
C PHE A 132 5.26 0.46 9.71
N ILE A 133 5.42 -0.45 10.67
CA ILE A 133 6.06 -0.14 11.95
C ILE A 133 7.54 0.24 11.75
N ASP A 134 8.21 -0.37 10.76
CA ASP A 134 9.57 0.01 10.36
C ASP A 134 9.56 1.44 9.82
N SER A 135 10.38 2.30 10.42
CA SER A 135 10.49 3.70 10.03
C SER A 135 10.94 3.87 8.59
N LYS A 136 11.68 2.91 8.02
CA LYS A 136 12.09 2.93 6.60
C LYS A 136 10.88 2.84 5.67
N SER A 137 9.86 2.05 6.03
CA SER A 137 8.64 1.87 5.24
C SER A 137 7.83 3.16 5.17
N THR A 138 7.59 3.81 6.32
CA THR A 138 6.90 5.12 6.32
C THR A 138 7.74 6.18 5.63
N LYS A 139 9.06 6.17 5.86
CA LYS A 139 9.99 7.13 5.27
C LYS A 139 9.97 7.07 3.75
N ALA A 140 9.92 5.89 3.14
CA ALA A 140 9.84 5.76 1.69
C ALA A 140 8.61 6.47 1.09
N VAL A 141 7.45 6.35 1.74
CA VAL A 141 6.22 7.03 1.30
C VAL A 141 6.32 8.55 1.53
N VAL A 142 6.86 8.98 2.67
CA VAL A 142 7.02 10.40 2.99
C VAL A 142 8.04 11.07 2.07
N ASP A 143 9.18 10.42 1.81
CA ASP A 143 10.22 10.93 0.92
C ASP A 143 9.72 11.07 -0.51
N HIS A 144 8.89 10.14 -1.00
CA HIS A 144 8.24 10.26 -2.29
C HIS A 144 7.32 11.49 -2.37
N MET A 145 6.50 11.74 -1.35
CA MET A 145 5.69 12.96 -1.30
C MET A 145 6.54 14.23 -1.26
N LYS A 146 7.66 14.23 -0.52
CA LYS A 146 8.61 15.36 -0.51
C LYS A 146 9.20 15.60 -1.89
N TYR A 147 9.66 14.54 -2.55
CA TYR A 147 10.18 14.62 -3.91
C TYR A 147 9.18 15.31 -4.84
N LEU A 148 7.91 14.90 -4.83
CA LEU A 148 6.87 15.51 -5.66
C LEU A 148 6.59 16.97 -5.32
N VAL A 149 6.62 17.33 -4.04
CA VAL A 149 6.38 18.72 -3.59
C VAL A 149 7.57 19.64 -3.89
N GLU A 150 8.78 19.13 -3.77
CA GLU A 150 10.01 19.93 -3.88
C GLU A 150 10.50 20.08 -5.33
N ASN A 151 10.29 19.06 -6.17
CA ASN A 151 10.81 19.05 -7.55
C ASN A 151 9.84 19.65 -8.57
N TYR A 152 8.58 19.88 -8.21
CA TYR A 152 7.58 20.43 -9.12
C TYR A 152 7.10 21.80 -8.62
N SER A 153 7.32 22.84 -9.44
CA SER A 153 6.91 24.21 -9.12
C SER A 153 5.38 24.38 -9.06
N GLN A 154 4.65 23.55 -9.81
CA GLN A 154 3.21 23.38 -9.73
C GLN A 154 2.86 21.90 -9.86
N LEU A 155 1.96 21.43 -9.00
CA LEU A 155 1.47 20.05 -9.03
C LEU A 155 0.39 19.91 -10.10
N ASP A 156 0.63 19.06 -11.09
CA ASP A 156 -0.39 18.67 -12.05
C ASP A 156 -1.33 17.59 -11.48
N LEU A 157 -2.23 17.06 -12.31
CA LEU A 157 -3.19 16.05 -11.88
C LEU A 157 -2.53 14.72 -11.48
N GLU A 158 -1.46 14.32 -12.14
CA GLU A 158 -0.73 13.07 -11.90
C GLU A 158 0.03 13.17 -10.58
N GLN A 159 0.78 14.25 -10.33
CA GLN A 159 1.46 14.43 -9.04
C GLN A 159 0.45 14.59 -7.89
N CYS A 160 -0.66 15.28 -8.12
CA CYS A 160 -1.74 15.35 -7.13
C CYS A 160 -2.31 13.94 -6.82
N ASP A 161 -2.50 13.10 -7.83
CA ASP A 161 -3.00 11.74 -7.63
C ASP A 161 -2.00 10.85 -6.92
N SER A 162 -0.71 10.98 -7.21
CA SER A 162 0.35 10.29 -6.47
C SER A 162 0.34 10.68 -4.98
N ILE A 163 0.35 11.98 -4.67
CA ILE A 163 0.30 12.49 -3.29
C ILE A 163 -0.98 11.99 -2.58
N ASN A 164 -2.13 12.03 -3.25
CA ASN A 164 -3.39 11.53 -2.69
C ASN A 164 -3.31 10.02 -2.38
N ASN A 165 -2.69 9.21 -3.24
CA ASN A 165 -2.51 7.79 -3.00
C ASN A 165 -1.56 7.52 -1.82
N CYS A 166 -0.51 8.32 -1.66
CA CYS A 166 0.37 8.26 -0.50
C CYS A 166 -0.40 8.52 0.80
N LEU A 167 -1.16 9.61 0.86
CA LEU A 167 -1.96 9.98 2.02
C LEU A 167 -3.05 8.93 2.31
N LEU A 168 -3.70 8.40 1.27
CA LEU A 168 -4.70 7.35 1.40
C LEU A 168 -4.10 6.05 1.95
N LEU A 169 -2.91 5.66 1.50
CA LEU A 169 -2.18 4.51 2.04
C LEU A 169 -1.89 4.70 3.52
N LEU A 170 -1.32 5.84 3.93
CA LEU A 170 -1.04 6.14 5.33
C LEU A 170 -2.32 6.13 6.18
N ARG A 171 -3.40 6.71 5.68
CA ARG A 171 -4.72 6.67 6.33
C ARG A 171 -5.20 5.23 6.52
N ASN A 172 -5.18 4.41 5.47
CA ASN A 172 -5.61 3.02 5.53
C ASN A 172 -4.81 2.25 6.58
N ILE A 173 -3.48 2.34 6.55
CA ILE A 173 -2.58 1.67 7.50
C ILE A 173 -2.86 2.09 8.95
N LEU A 174 -3.07 3.39 9.21
CA LEU A 174 -3.41 3.88 10.54
C LEU A 174 -4.78 3.40 11.02
N HIS A 175 -5.74 3.24 10.10
CA HIS A 175 -7.11 2.83 10.38
C HIS A 175 -7.27 1.33 10.67
N VAL A 176 -6.34 0.49 10.19
CA VAL A 176 -6.39 -0.96 10.47
C VAL A 176 -6.46 -1.20 11.99
N PRO A 177 -7.48 -1.92 12.48
CA PRO A 177 -7.68 -2.15 13.91
C PRO A 177 -6.55 -3.01 14.48
N GLU A 178 -6.18 -2.70 15.72
CA GLU A 178 -5.22 -3.51 16.48
C GLU A 178 -5.99 -4.45 17.40
N ALA A 179 -5.56 -5.72 17.41
CA ALA A 179 -6.01 -6.63 18.45
C ALA A 179 -5.56 -6.03 19.79
N LYS A 180 -6.48 -5.97 20.76
CA LYS A 180 -6.18 -5.58 22.14
C LYS A 180 -5.36 -6.67 22.80
N THR A 181 -4.14 -6.92 22.32
CA THR A 181 -3.18 -7.76 23.04
C THR A 181 -2.68 -6.93 24.20
N THR A 182 -3.04 -7.39 25.38
CA THR A 182 -2.45 -6.97 26.65
C THR A 182 -0.91 -7.05 26.52
N VAL A 183 -0.21 -6.20 27.25
CA VAL A 183 1.25 -6.21 27.52
C VAL A 183 2.28 -5.47 26.63
N SER A 184 1.95 -4.72 25.57
CA SER A 184 2.96 -3.87 24.88
C SER A 184 2.79 -2.36 25.11
N ASN A 185 3.86 -1.67 25.49
CA ASN A 185 3.87 -0.26 25.95
C ASN A 185 3.63 0.81 24.85
N SER A 186 3.45 0.44 23.58
CA SER A 186 3.00 1.37 22.54
C SER A 186 2.26 0.62 21.42
N SER A 187 1.07 1.08 21.06
CA SER A 187 0.32 0.57 19.91
C SER A 187 1.12 0.70 18.62
N MET A 188 0.89 -0.19 17.65
CA MET A 188 1.54 -0.11 16.32
C MET A 188 1.24 1.25 15.68
N GLN A 189 0.01 1.73 15.86
CA GLN A 189 -0.45 3.05 15.45
C GLN A 189 0.41 4.17 16.05
N ASN A 190 0.70 4.16 17.35
CA ASN A 190 1.53 5.20 17.98
C ASN A 190 2.95 5.21 17.40
N GLN A 191 3.52 4.03 17.15
CA GLN A 191 4.85 3.93 16.54
C GLN A 191 4.86 4.45 15.10
N ILE A 192 3.83 4.13 14.31
CA ILE A 192 3.69 4.65 12.94
C ILE A 192 3.51 6.17 12.97
N ILE A 193 2.65 6.70 13.84
CA ILE A 193 2.44 8.15 14.00
C ILE A 193 3.75 8.83 14.38
N TRP A 194 4.49 8.28 15.35
CA TRP A 194 5.80 8.79 15.75
C TRP A 194 6.76 8.87 14.57
N ASN A 195 6.90 7.77 13.80
CA ASN A 195 7.74 7.75 12.60
C ASN A 195 7.35 8.87 11.63
N LEU A 196 6.06 9.04 11.35
CA LEU A 196 5.57 10.06 10.42
C LEU A 196 5.93 11.49 10.86
N PHE A 197 5.79 11.82 12.15
CA PHE A 197 6.20 13.11 12.69
C PHE A 197 7.71 13.32 12.64
N THR A 198 8.51 12.30 12.98
CA THR A 198 9.98 12.39 12.83
C THR A 198 10.41 12.60 11.37
N GLN A 199 9.57 12.19 10.42
CA GLN A 199 9.79 12.35 8.99
C GLN A 199 9.19 13.65 8.42
N SER A 200 8.64 14.52 9.28
CA SER A 200 8.06 15.82 8.92
C SER A 200 6.84 15.75 7.99
N ILE A 201 5.97 14.74 8.17
CA ILE A 201 4.70 14.66 7.42
C ILE A 201 3.82 15.90 7.65
N ASP A 202 3.89 16.49 8.84
CA ASP A 202 3.14 17.67 9.28
C ASP A 202 3.42 18.86 8.37
N LYS A 203 4.69 19.10 8.02
CA LYS A 203 5.10 20.17 7.10
C LYS A 203 4.52 19.97 5.71
N ILE A 204 4.50 18.73 5.22
CA ILE A 204 3.91 18.39 3.91
C ILE A 204 2.40 18.64 3.94
N ILE A 205 1.70 18.18 4.98
CA ILE A 205 0.25 18.38 5.10
C ILE A 205 -0.08 19.88 5.18
N ILE A 206 0.67 20.66 5.97
CA ILE A 206 0.51 22.12 6.05
C ILE A 206 0.71 22.76 4.68
N TYR A 207 1.79 22.41 3.98
CA TYR A 207 2.05 22.90 2.62
C TYR A 207 0.88 22.60 1.68
N LEU A 208 0.39 21.36 1.64
CA LEU A 208 -0.73 20.93 0.78
C LEU A 208 -2.03 21.67 1.10
N MET A 209 -2.30 21.97 2.38
CA MET A 209 -3.46 22.75 2.81
C MET A 209 -3.34 24.24 2.42
N SER A 210 -2.12 24.77 2.36
CA SER A 210 -1.83 26.15 1.98
C SER A 210 -1.73 26.37 0.46
N CYS A 211 -1.64 25.30 -0.35
CA CYS A 211 -1.61 25.42 -1.81
C CYS A 211 -2.95 25.99 -2.35
N PRO A 212 -2.94 27.15 -3.03
CA PRO A 212 -4.15 27.75 -3.61
C PRO A 212 -4.69 26.97 -4.84
N GLN A 213 -3.91 26.01 -5.36
CA GLN A 213 -4.27 25.19 -6.50
C GLN A 213 -5.34 24.14 -6.14
N LYS A 214 -5.92 23.48 -7.16
CA LYS A 214 -7.08 22.55 -7.20
C LYS A 214 -7.13 21.38 -6.17
N VAL A 215 -6.19 21.32 -5.22
CA VAL A 215 -6.13 20.39 -4.07
C VAL A 215 -7.40 20.47 -3.21
N LYS A 216 -8.00 21.65 -3.05
CA LYS A 216 -9.24 21.86 -2.27
C LYS A 216 -10.43 21.01 -2.75
N HIS A 217 -10.58 20.78 -4.06
CA HIS A 217 -11.71 20.02 -4.60
C HIS A 217 -11.49 18.48 -4.61
N LYS A 218 -10.23 17.99 -4.57
CA LYS A 218 -9.92 16.56 -4.48
C LYS A 218 -9.81 16.06 -3.02
N PHE A 219 -9.31 16.87 -2.09
CA PHE A 219 -9.28 16.51 -0.65
C PHE A 219 -10.69 16.21 -0.12
N LEU A 220 -11.71 16.97 -0.55
CA LEU A 220 -13.12 16.73 -0.22
C LEU A 220 -13.72 15.49 -0.91
N ARG A 221 -13.11 14.98 -1.98
CA ARG A 221 -13.56 13.73 -2.62
C ARG A 221 -12.96 12.48 -1.99
N LEU A 222 -11.83 12.59 -1.29
CA LEU A 222 -11.26 11.47 -0.52
C LEU A 222 -12.14 11.10 0.70
N THR A 223 -12.86 12.06 1.25
CA THR A 223 -13.92 11.80 2.25
C THR A 223 -15.19 11.22 1.61
N GLN A 224 -15.55 11.62 0.38
CA GLN A 224 -16.76 11.12 -0.30
C GLN A 224 -16.59 9.73 -0.95
N ARG A 225 -15.43 9.39 -1.54
CA ARG A 225 -15.16 8.03 -2.05
C ARG A 225 -15.10 6.97 -0.94
N ALA A 226 -14.91 7.38 0.31
CA ALA A 226 -15.04 6.51 1.47
C ALA A 226 -16.50 6.27 1.90
N ILE A 227 -17.47 7.01 1.35
CA ILE A 227 -18.91 6.93 1.66
C ILE A 227 -19.71 6.37 0.46
N SER A 228 -19.07 6.21 -0.72
CA SER A 228 -19.74 5.74 -1.95
C SER A 228 -19.25 4.37 -2.44
N VAL A 229 -18.80 3.50 -1.52
CA VAL A 229 -18.67 2.06 -1.77
C VAL A 229 -19.56 1.33 -0.76
#